data_AF-A0A0C9NGN1-F1
#
_entry.id   AF-A0A0C9NGN1-F1
#
_cell.length_a   1.000
_cell.length_b   1.000
_cell.length_c   1.000
_cell.angle_alpha   90.00
_cell.angle_beta   90.00
_cell.angle_gamma   90.00
#
_symmetry.space_group_name_H-M   'P 1'
#
loop_
_entity.id
_entity.type
_entity.pdbx_description
1 polymer ?
#
loop_
_entity_poly.entity_id
_entity_poly.type
_entity_poly.pdbx_seq_one_letter_code
_entity_poly.pdbx_strand_id
1 'polypeptide(L)'
;MAEPTPPTIAEAAFQGLCPRCGQPHLFAGPLFSKQVVTFADRCTACGLDFTRFNVGDGPAAFLTLILGTIITIAAIVVELTLHPPLWLHMLIWLPLTAVTVVYSLRIAKGALMAAEYRNEAREGAVTQPEPEQDGDA
;
A
#
# COMPACT_ATOMS: atom_id res chain seq x y z
N MET A 1 24.98 17.09 11.32
CA MET A 1 24.13 16.41 10.32
C MET A 1 23.56 15.20 11.03
N ALA A 2 22.27 15.24 11.41
CA ALA A 2 21.66 14.13 12.15
C ALA A 2 21.62 12.90 11.26
N GLU A 3 22.21 11.80 11.71
CA GLU A 3 22.12 10.50 11.04
C GLU A 3 20.65 10.07 11.09
N PRO A 4 19.94 9.95 9.94
CA PRO A 4 18.53 9.66 9.95
C PRO A 4 18.34 8.19 10.34
N THR A 5 17.77 7.95 11.52
CA THR A 5 17.41 6.60 11.97
C THR A 5 16.34 6.03 11.04
N PRO A 6 16.55 4.85 10.44
CA PRO A 6 15.54 4.23 9.60
C PRO A 6 14.30 3.90 10.46
N PRO A 7 13.08 4.27 10.02
CA PRO A 7 11.86 3.97 10.76
C PRO A 7 11.60 2.47 10.78
N THR A 8 10.82 2.01 11.75
CA THR A 8 10.30 0.63 11.72
C THR A 8 9.33 0.46 10.54
N ILE A 9 9.10 -0.79 10.09
CA ILE A 9 8.12 -1.06 9.02
C ILE A 9 6.74 -0.52 9.41
N ALA A 10 6.33 -0.71 10.67
CA ALA A 10 5.03 -0.25 11.15
C ALA A 10 4.91 1.27 11.10
N GLU A 11 5.91 2.01 11.60
CA GLU A 11 5.91 3.47 11.55
C GLU A 11 5.91 4.00 10.12
N ALA A 12 6.75 3.42 9.24
CA ALA A 12 6.78 3.77 7.82
C ALA A 12 5.43 3.53 7.13
N ALA A 13 4.77 2.41 7.47
CA ALA A 13 3.46 2.05 6.93
C ALA A 13 2.34 3.00 7.38
N PHE A 14 2.24 3.25 8.69
CA PHE A 14 1.17 4.08 9.26
C PHE A 14 1.32 5.55 8.87
N GLN A 15 2.53 6.08 8.89
CA GLN A 15 2.78 7.51 8.64
C GLN A 15 3.16 7.81 7.19
N GLY A 16 3.36 6.79 6.34
CA GLY A 16 3.79 6.97 4.95
C GLY A 16 5.17 7.61 4.86
N LEU A 17 6.13 7.09 5.64
CA LEU A 17 7.49 7.60 5.71
C LEU A 17 8.42 6.89 4.72
N CYS A 18 9.46 7.57 4.29
CA CYS A 18 10.54 6.96 3.52
C CYS A 18 11.26 5.90 4.38
N PRO A 19 11.42 4.65 3.88
CA PRO A 19 12.05 3.56 4.64
C PRO A 19 13.54 3.78 4.89
N ARG A 20 14.19 4.69 4.15
CA ARG A 20 15.62 5.03 4.33
C ARG A 20 15.85 6.15 5.33
N CYS A 21 15.08 7.23 5.26
CA CYS A 21 15.38 8.47 5.99
C CYS A 21 14.30 8.90 6.98
N GLY A 22 13.16 8.20 7.04
CA GLY A 22 12.07 8.50 7.97
C GLY A 22 11.31 9.80 7.67
N GLN A 23 11.60 10.48 6.55
CA GLN A 23 10.86 11.69 6.17
C GLN A 23 9.49 11.34 5.58
N PRO A 24 8.45 12.18 5.80
CA PRO A 24 7.14 12.01 5.18
C PRO A 24 7.23 12.14 3.65
N HIS A 25 6.12 11.82 2.95
CA HIS A 25 5.98 11.86 1.48
C HIS A 25 6.42 10.59 0.71
N LEU A 26 6.17 9.40 1.27
CA LEU A 26 6.26 8.15 0.50
C LEU A 26 5.25 8.11 -0.67
N PHE A 27 4.09 8.74 -0.50
CA PHE A 27 3.00 8.77 -1.48
C PHE A 27 2.93 10.14 -2.18
N ALA A 28 2.68 10.14 -3.49
CA ALA A 28 2.67 11.33 -4.34
C ALA A 28 1.43 12.22 -4.11
N GLY A 29 0.30 11.61 -3.76
CA GLY A 29 -0.98 12.30 -3.63
C GLY A 29 -1.32 12.69 -2.19
N PRO A 30 -2.01 13.83 -1.98
CA PRO A 30 -2.63 14.14 -0.70
C PRO A 30 -3.71 13.10 -0.36
N LEU A 31 -4.02 12.95 0.94
CA LEU A 31 -4.90 11.90 1.46
C LEU A 31 -6.32 11.91 0.84
N PHE A 32 -6.77 13.06 0.34
CA PHE A 32 -8.10 13.25 -0.26
C PHE A 32 -8.12 13.17 -1.79
N SER A 33 -7.01 12.81 -2.44
CA SER A 33 -6.94 12.70 -3.89
C SER A 33 -7.05 11.25 -4.36
N LYS A 34 -7.38 11.06 -5.65
CA LYS A 34 -7.45 9.75 -6.30
C LYS A 34 -6.09 9.02 -6.26
N GLN A 35 -5.00 9.77 -6.11
CA GLN A 35 -3.61 9.29 -6.02
C GLN A 35 -3.14 9.01 -4.58
N VAL A 36 -4.07 8.84 -3.63
CA VAL A 36 -3.78 8.54 -2.22
C VAL A 36 -3.00 7.23 -2.00
N VAL A 37 -3.03 6.31 -2.95
CA VAL A 37 -2.32 5.01 -2.87
C VAL A 37 -1.17 4.89 -3.87
N THR A 38 -0.79 5.99 -4.52
CA THR A 38 0.29 6.05 -5.51
C THR A 38 1.59 6.51 -4.85
N PHE A 39 2.67 5.76 -5.05
CA PHE A 39 4.00 6.14 -4.59
C PHE A 39 4.52 7.37 -5.35
N ALA A 40 5.33 8.19 -4.69
CA ALA A 40 6.15 9.18 -5.40
C ALA A 40 7.25 8.46 -6.20
N ASP A 41 7.82 9.11 -7.21
CA ASP A 41 8.94 8.51 -7.96
C ASP A 41 10.21 8.49 -7.10
N ARG A 42 10.45 9.57 -6.33
CA ARG A 42 11.65 9.75 -5.52
C ARG A 42 11.36 10.43 -4.20
N CYS A 43 12.13 10.09 -3.17
CA CYS A 43 12.13 10.83 -1.91
C CYS A 43 12.80 12.20 -2.07
N THR A 44 12.11 13.27 -1.69
CA THR A 44 12.62 14.65 -1.75
C THR A 44 13.77 14.95 -0.79
N ALA A 45 13.88 14.18 0.31
CA ALA A 45 14.90 14.39 1.33
C ALA A 45 16.19 13.60 1.08
N CYS A 46 16.10 12.30 0.77
CA CYS A 46 17.26 11.42 0.62
C CYS A 46 17.52 10.93 -0.82
N GLY A 47 16.66 11.29 -1.77
CA GLY A 47 16.79 10.91 -3.17
C GLY A 47 16.59 9.43 -3.47
N LEU A 48 16.01 8.65 -2.53
CA LEU A 48 15.72 7.24 -2.78
C LEU A 48 14.73 7.10 -3.93
N ASP A 49 15.11 6.29 -4.92
CA ASP A 49 14.28 5.97 -6.08
C ASP A 49 13.28 4.86 -5.72
N PHE A 50 12.00 5.23 -5.62
CA PHE A 50 10.92 4.31 -5.25
C PHE A 50 10.50 3.43 -6.44
N THR A 51 10.78 3.84 -7.67
CA THR A 51 10.42 3.08 -8.88
C THR A 51 11.16 1.75 -9.00
N ARG A 52 12.27 1.59 -8.26
CA ARG A 52 13.03 0.33 -8.19
C ARG A 52 12.33 -0.76 -7.38
N PHE A 53 11.35 -0.40 -6.56
CA PHE A 53 10.61 -1.34 -5.73
C PHE A 53 9.26 -1.63 -6.38
N ASN A 54 9.08 -2.85 -6.86
CA ASN A 54 7.82 -3.27 -7.47
C ASN A 54 6.87 -3.83 -6.40
N VAL A 55 6.20 -2.93 -5.67
CA VAL A 55 5.17 -3.32 -4.70
C VAL A 55 3.84 -3.48 -5.42
N GLY A 56 3.44 -4.73 -5.64
CA GLY A 56 2.17 -5.08 -6.24
C GLY A 56 0.94 -4.79 -5.36
N ASP A 57 -0.25 -4.91 -5.96
CA ASP A 57 -1.54 -4.72 -5.30
C ASP A 57 -2.06 -5.96 -4.56
N GLY A 58 -1.21 -6.96 -4.29
CA GLY A 58 -1.57 -8.22 -3.67
C GLY A 58 -2.46 -8.11 -2.41
N PRO A 59 -2.17 -7.20 -1.46
CA PRO A 59 -3.01 -7.02 -0.27
C PRO A 59 -4.42 -6.50 -0.56
N ALA A 60 -4.66 -5.88 -1.71
CA ALA A 60 -5.91 -5.18 -1.97
C ALA A 60 -7.12 -6.11 -2.00
N ALA A 61 -7.00 -7.27 -2.65
CA ALA A 61 -8.06 -8.26 -2.69
C ALA A 61 -8.37 -8.81 -1.28
N PHE A 62 -7.33 -9.21 -0.54
CA PHE A 62 -7.49 -9.74 0.82
C PHE A 62 -8.11 -8.73 1.79
N LEU A 63 -7.62 -7.49 1.77
CA LEU A 63 -8.15 -6.42 2.61
C LEU A 63 -9.60 -6.12 2.28
N THR A 64 -9.95 -6.07 1.00
CA THR A 64 -11.33 -5.80 0.57
C THR A 64 -12.29 -6.89 1.04
N LEU A 65 -11.90 -8.17 0.91
CA LEU A 65 -12.74 -9.28 1.36
C LEU A 65 -12.93 -9.29 2.88
N ILE A 66 -11.86 -9.09 3.64
CA ILE A 66 -11.91 -9.09 5.10
C ILE A 66 -12.71 -7.89 5.61
N LEU A 67 -12.36 -6.68 5.18
CA LEU A 67 -13.05 -5.46 5.60
C LEU A 67 -14.51 -5.45 5.14
N GLY A 68 -14.76 -5.86 3.89
CA GLY A 68 -16.12 -5.98 3.36
C GLY A 68 -16.98 -6.93 4.19
N THR A 69 -16.42 -8.07 4.61
CA THR A 69 -17.13 -9.02 5.48
C THR A 69 -17.45 -8.38 6.84
N ILE A 70 -16.46 -7.76 7.49
CA ILE A 70 -16.65 -7.12 8.81
C ILE A 70 -17.71 -6.02 8.74
N ILE A 71 -17.60 -5.13 7.75
CA ILE A 71 -18.52 -4.01 7.55
C ILE A 71 -19.92 -4.53 7.24
N THR A 72 -20.06 -5.56 6.40
CA THR A 72 -21.36 -6.16 6.06
C THR A 72 -22.04 -6.76 7.28
N ILE A 73 -21.31 -7.54 8.08
CA ILE A 73 -21.83 -8.10 9.34
C ILE A 73 -22.28 -6.98 10.27
N ALA A 74 -21.47 -5.94 10.44
CA ALA A 74 -21.80 -4.79 11.27
C ALA A 74 -23.05 -4.06 10.77
N ALA A 75 -23.20 -3.87 9.45
CA ALA A 75 -24.38 -3.26 8.84
C ALA A 75 -25.65 -4.08 9.08
N ILE A 76 -25.57 -5.40 8.94
CA ILE A 76 -26.70 -6.31 9.21
C ILE A 76 -27.09 -6.25 10.69
N VAL A 77 -26.12 -6.29 11.61
CA VAL A 77 -26.41 -6.20 13.06
C VAL A 77 -27.09 -4.87 13.40
N VAL A 78 -26.62 -3.75 12.83
CA VAL A 78 -27.23 -2.44 13.05
C VAL A 78 -28.66 -2.38 12.50
N GLU A 79 -28.91 -2.92 11.31
CA GLU A 79 -30.25 -3.01 10.73
C GLU A 79 -31.19 -3.80 11.66
N LEU A 80 -30.77 -4.98 12.12
CA LEU A 80 -31.59 -5.86 12.97
C LEU A 80 -31.83 -5.32 14.38
N THR A 81 -30.98 -4.42 14.89
CA THR A 81 -31.07 -3.90 16.26
C THR A 81 -31.73 -2.54 16.33
N LEU A 82 -31.37 -1.62 15.42
CA LEU A 82 -31.77 -0.23 15.47
C LEU A 82 -32.81 0.15 14.40
N HIS A 83 -33.04 -0.71 13.40
CA HIS A 83 -33.90 -0.47 12.23
C HIS A 83 -33.78 0.97 11.68
N PRO A 84 -32.57 1.44 11.36
CA PRO A 84 -32.39 2.81 10.88
C PRO A 84 -32.97 2.98 9.48
N PRO A 85 -33.35 4.20 9.08
CA PRO A 85 -33.80 4.44 7.72
C PRO A 85 -32.65 4.22 6.72
N LEU A 86 -32.97 3.68 5.54
CA LEU A 86 -31.98 3.28 4.51
C LEU A 86 -31.03 4.41 4.08
N TRP A 87 -31.48 5.66 4.08
CA TRP A 87 -30.62 6.79 3.73
C TRP A 87 -29.50 7.01 4.76
N LEU A 88 -29.75 6.71 6.03
CA LEU A 88 -28.74 6.81 7.09
C LEU A 88 -27.70 5.69 6.96
N HIS A 89 -28.14 4.49 6.57
CA HIS A 89 -27.21 3.41 6.20
C HIS A 89 -26.27 3.84 5.08
N MET A 90 -26.79 4.38 3.98
CA MET A 90 -25.95 4.85 2.88
C MET A 90 -24.99 5.95 3.33
N LEU A 91 -25.49 6.93 4.09
CA LEU A 91 -24.68 8.07 4.55
C LEU A 91 -23.54 7.65 5.49
N ILE A 92 -23.70 6.59 6.28
CA ILE A 92 -22.68 6.14 7.24
C ILE A 92 -21.76 5.11 6.60
N TRP A 93 -22.32 4.05 6.03
CA TRP A 93 -21.55 2.89 5.57
C TRP A 93 -20.72 3.20 4.32
N LEU A 94 -21.20 4.02 3.38
CA LEU A 94 -20.40 4.39 2.20
C LEU A 94 -19.10 5.12 2.54
N PRO A 95 -19.13 6.27 3.24
CA PRO A 95 -17.89 6.97 3.56
C PRO A 95 -17.02 6.16 4.53
N LEU A 96 -17.62 5.47 5.50
CA LEU A 96 -16.87 4.61 6.42
C LEU A 96 -16.10 3.52 5.66
N THR A 97 -16.76 2.82 4.74
CA THR A 97 -16.13 1.78 3.92
C THR A 97 -15.03 2.36 3.05
N ALA A 98 -15.31 3.46 2.34
CA ALA A 98 -14.33 4.12 1.48
C ALA A 98 -13.07 4.54 2.26
N VAL A 99 -13.24 5.21 3.40
CA VAL A 99 -12.13 5.66 4.25
C VAL A 99 -11.34 4.46 4.77
N THR A 100 -12.03 3.44 5.28
CA THR A 100 -11.37 2.25 5.87
C THR A 100 -10.56 1.50 4.83
N VAL A 101 -11.13 1.24 3.65
CA VAL A 101 -10.43 0.54 2.56
C VAL A 101 -9.22 1.33 2.09
N VAL A 102 -9.37 2.63 1.82
CA VAL A 102 -8.27 3.49 1.36
C VAL A 102 -7.15 3.54 2.40
N TYR A 103 -7.51 3.70 3.67
CA TYR A 103 -6.53 3.77 4.76
C TYR A 103 -5.79 2.44 4.94
N SER A 104 -6.50 1.31 4.96
CA SER A 104 -5.89 -0.02 5.06
C SER A 104 -4.98 -0.33 3.87
N LEU A 105 -5.38 0.04 2.65
CA LEU A 105 -4.55 -0.10 1.45
C LEU A 105 -3.26 0.70 1.56
N ARG A 106 -3.35 1.95 2.05
CA ARG A 106 -2.19 2.83 2.22
C ARG A 106 -1.19 2.25 3.21
N ILE A 107 -1.66 1.74 4.35
CA ILE A 107 -0.81 1.08 5.34
C ILE A 107 -0.15 -0.16 4.74
N ALA A 108 -0.93 -1.05 4.12
CA ALA A 108 -0.39 -2.30 3.59
C ALA A 108 0.65 -2.06 2.50
N LYS A 109 0.40 -1.12 1.58
CA LYS A 109 1.37 -0.71 0.56
C LYS A 109 2.64 -0.11 1.17
N GLY A 110 2.50 0.77 2.17
CA GLY A 110 3.64 1.35 2.88
C GLY A 110 4.46 0.29 3.61
N ALA A 111 3.81 -0.69 4.24
CA ALA A 111 4.46 -1.80 4.91
C ALA A 111 5.25 -2.68 3.94
N LEU A 112 4.65 -3.04 2.80
CA LEU A 112 5.32 -3.80 1.75
C LEU A 112 6.53 -3.06 1.20
N MET A 113 6.41 -1.75 0.95
CA MET A 113 7.53 -0.92 0.49
C MET A 113 8.70 -0.91 1.49
N ALA A 114 8.39 -0.76 2.78
CA ALA A 114 9.41 -0.80 3.82
C ALA A 114 10.01 -2.21 3.99
N ALA A 115 9.22 -3.27 3.81
CA ALA A 115 9.70 -4.65 3.83
C ALA A 115 10.63 -4.94 2.65
N GLU A 116 10.25 -4.54 1.45
CA GLU A 116 11.04 -4.72 0.22
C GLU A 116 12.39 -4.00 0.32
N TYR A 117 12.37 -2.76 0.83
CA TYR A 117 13.58 -1.99 1.10
C TYR A 117 14.50 -2.69 2.12
N ARG A 118 13.94 -3.21 3.22
CA ARG A 118 14.72 -3.87 4.28
C ARG A 118 15.27 -5.23 3.88
N ASN A 119 14.54 -5.95 3.03
CA ASN A 119 14.95 -7.28 2.57
C ASN A 119 15.87 -7.23 1.35
N GLU A 120 16.18 -6.02 0.85
CA GLU A 120 16.93 -5.78 -0.40
C GLU A 120 16.41 -6.60 -1.57
N ALA A 121 15.10 -6.83 -1.59
CA ALA A 121 14.49 -7.69 -2.58
C ALA A 121 14.60 -7.04 -3.97
N ARG A 122 14.90 -7.89 -4.95
CA ARG A 122 15.11 -7.53 -6.36
C ARG A 122 14.37 -8.53 -7.21
N GLU A 123 13.84 -8.07 -8.33
CA GLU A 123 13.25 -8.97 -9.33
C GLU A 123 14.29 -9.98 -9.80
N GLY A 124 13.89 -11.25 -9.85
CA GLY A 124 14.72 -12.33 -10.39
C GLY A 124 14.86 -12.17 -11.90
N ALA A 125 16.09 -11.97 -12.38
CA ALA A 125 16.38 -11.99 -13.81
C ALA A 125 16.58 -13.43 -14.28
N VAL A 126 15.87 -13.84 -15.33
CA VAL A 126 16.12 -15.12 -16.01
C VAL A 126 17.20 -14.87 -17.06
N THR A 127 18.39 -15.43 -16.86
CA THR A 127 19.42 -15.47 -17.90
C THR A 127 18.91 -16.34 -19.05
N GLN A 128 18.76 -15.76 -20.24
CA GLN A 128 18.43 -16.55 -21.43
C GLN A 128 19.64 -17.42 -21.77
N PRO A 129 19.45 -18.73 -22.05
CA PRO A 129 20.55 -19.55 -22.54
C PRO A 129 21.05 -18.98 -23.86
N GLU A 130 22.37 -18.82 -23.95
CA GLU A 130 23.05 -18.33 -25.15
C GLU A 130 22.69 -19.24 -26.33
N PRO A 131 22.29 -18.70 -27.49
CA PRO A 131 21.94 -19.54 -28.63
C PRO A 131 23.16 -20.36 -29.05
N GLU A 132 23.03 -21.69 -28.98
CA GLU A 132 24.01 -22.65 -29.49
C GLU A 132 24.22 -22.37 -30.99
N GLN A 133 25.33 -21.74 -31.33
CA GLN A 133 25.77 -21.57 -32.72
C GLN A 133 26.25 -22.93 -33.23
N ASP A 134 25.30 -23.80 -33.56
CA ASP A 134 25.57 -25.01 -34.34
C ASP A 134 25.66 -24.58 -35.81
N GLY A 135 26.81 -24.01 -36.15
CA GLY A 135 27.24 -23.70 -37.50
C GLY A 135 28.06 -24.87 -38.03
N ASP A 136 27.37 -25.75 -38.74
CA ASP A 136 27.88 -26.86 -39.54
C ASP A 136 29.14 -26.52 -40.38
N ALA A 137 30.05 -27.50 -40.40
CA ALA A 137 30.89 -27.98 -41.53
C ALA A 137 31.81 -27.02 -42.31
#